data_AF-A0A5C8BNJ9-F1
#
_entry.id   AF-A0A5C8BNJ9-F1
#
_cell.length_a   1.000
_cell.length_b   1.000
_cell.length_c   1.000
_cell.angle_alpha   90.00
_cell.angle_beta   90.00
_cell.angle_gamma   90.00
#
_symmetry.space_group_name_H-M   'P 1'
#
loop_
_entity.id
_entity.type
_entity.pdbx_description
1 polymer ?
#
loop_
_entity_poly.entity_id
_entity_poly.type
_entity_poly.pdbx_seq_one_letter_code
_entity_poly.pdbx_strand_id
1 'polypeptide(L)'
;MFKKIAYIVIGTILVLFSVNAEMVTQCSKSESGLTKCNARESGVEVMNLDCTHGGNGSTSCAGNYTDKVAAKLGFSCVQDKKGNTSCRGKSSDGTSFVMSCNMPKSNNKLLCDIKDNQNESMTLACLISESGVPDCSAVDNDGTKYQIKCNGNPNESGSCVTE
;
A
#
# COMPACT_ATOMS: atom_id res chain seq x y z
N MET A 1 -8.31 -27.61 54.83
CA MET A 1 -8.00 -28.94 54.25
C MET A 1 -7.40 -28.70 52.87
N PHE A 2 -6.08 -28.78 52.77
CA PHE A 2 -5.32 -28.54 51.54
C PHE A 2 -5.40 -29.77 50.62
N LYS A 3 -5.63 -29.56 49.32
CA LYS A 3 -5.14 -30.47 48.27
C LYS A 3 -4.57 -29.64 47.11
N LYS A 4 -3.24 -29.64 47.04
CA LYS A 4 -2.45 -29.31 45.84
C LYS A 4 -2.25 -30.58 45.01
N ILE A 5 -1.79 -30.37 43.77
CA ILE A 5 -1.16 -31.32 42.81
C ILE A 5 -2.24 -31.98 41.91
N ALA A 6 -2.21 -31.89 40.58
CA ALA A 6 -1.07 -31.89 39.67
C ALA A 6 -1.30 -31.02 38.41
N TYR A 7 -0.22 -30.37 37.97
CA TYR A 7 -0.04 -29.92 36.61
C TYR A 7 -0.15 -31.11 35.64
N ILE A 8 -1.04 -31.02 34.64
CA ILE A 8 -0.81 -31.67 33.35
C ILE A 8 -0.90 -30.57 32.30
N VAL A 9 0.29 -30.25 31.80
CA VAL A 9 0.58 -29.52 30.59
C VAL A 9 -0.12 -30.23 29.44
N ILE A 10 -1.26 -29.69 29.00
CA ILE A 10 -1.75 -29.85 27.64
C ILE A 10 -1.78 -28.40 27.14
N GLY A 11 -0.73 -27.90 26.50
CA GLY A 11 -0.23 -28.48 25.26
C GLY A 11 -1.17 -28.17 24.09
N THR A 12 -2.14 -27.26 24.24
CA THR A 12 -2.73 -26.57 23.09
C THR A 12 -1.74 -25.53 22.61
N ILE A 13 -0.86 -26.02 21.76
CA ILE A 13 -0.27 -25.33 20.63
C ILE A 13 -1.31 -24.35 20.05
N LEU A 14 -1.28 -23.11 20.52
CA LEU A 14 -1.65 -21.96 19.70
C LEU A 14 -0.46 -21.75 18.78
N VAL A 15 -0.40 -22.58 17.73
CA VAL A 15 0.18 -22.11 16.47
C VAL A 15 -0.71 -20.94 16.11
N LEU A 16 -0.26 -19.74 16.49
CA LEU A 16 -0.52 -18.53 15.73
C LEU A 16 -0.06 -18.89 14.32
N PHE A 17 -0.99 -19.37 13.51
CA PHE A 17 -0.84 -19.28 12.08
C PHE A 17 -0.78 -17.78 11.85
N SER A 18 0.44 -17.25 11.75
CA SER A 18 0.69 -16.03 10.99
C SER A 18 0.20 -16.36 9.59
N VAL A 19 -1.10 -16.20 9.36
CA VAL A 19 -1.66 -16.24 8.03
C VAL A 19 -1.12 -14.98 7.39
N ASN A 20 0.10 -15.09 6.83
CA ASN A 20 0.66 -14.08 5.97
C ASN A 20 -0.35 -13.98 4.83
N ALA A 21 -1.21 -12.97 4.88
CA ALA A 21 -2.24 -12.82 3.88
C ALA A 21 -1.53 -12.59 2.55
N GLU A 22 -1.61 -13.60 1.67
CA GLU A 22 -0.97 -13.54 0.36
C GLU A 22 -1.60 -12.39 -0.43
N MET A 23 -0.82 -11.35 -0.69
CA MET A 23 -1.19 -10.21 -1.53
C MET A 23 -0.64 -10.44 -2.93
N VAL A 24 -1.53 -10.67 -3.89
CA VAL A 24 -1.18 -10.85 -5.29
C VAL A 24 -1.69 -9.65 -6.08
N THR A 25 -0.79 -8.91 -6.72
CA THR A 25 -1.14 -7.82 -7.65
C THR A 25 -0.92 -8.26 -9.09
N GLN A 26 -1.91 -8.07 -9.95
CA GLN A 26 -1.84 -8.40 -11.37
C GLN A 26 -2.19 -7.19 -12.20
N CYS A 27 -1.31 -6.79 -13.11
CA CYS A 27 -1.52 -5.70 -14.04
C CYS A 27 -1.57 -6.23 -15.49
N SER A 28 -2.51 -5.69 -16.27
CA SER A 28 -2.65 -5.98 -17.70
C SER A 28 -2.72 -4.69 -18.48
N LYS A 29 -2.11 -4.66 -19.67
CA LYS A 29 -2.17 -3.53 -20.58
C LYS A 29 -3.04 -3.90 -21.78
N SER A 30 -4.06 -3.11 -22.05
CA SER A 30 -4.91 -3.27 -23.22
C SER A 30 -4.27 -2.63 -24.46
N GLU A 31 -4.71 -3.06 -25.65
CA GLU A 31 -4.30 -2.47 -26.93
C GLU A 31 -4.64 -0.98 -27.04
N SER A 32 -5.67 -0.53 -26.32
CA SER A 32 -6.07 0.89 -26.23
C SER A 32 -5.12 1.77 -25.39
N GLY A 33 -4.07 1.19 -24.80
CA GLY A 33 -3.12 1.90 -23.95
C GLY A 33 -3.57 2.07 -22.49
N LEU A 34 -4.72 1.50 -22.11
CA LEU A 34 -5.14 1.43 -20.70
C LEU A 34 -4.38 0.33 -19.97
N THR A 35 -3.91 0.64 -18.75
CA THR A 35 -3.32 -0.34 -17.82
C THR A 35 -4.32 -0.59 -16.69
N LYS A 36 -4.65 -1.85 -16.43
CA LYS A 36 -5.55 -2.26 -15.35
C LYS A 36 -4.79 -3.12 -14.35
N CYS A 37 -4.80 -2.76 -13.09
CA CYS A 37 -4.20 -3.52 -12.00
C CYS A 37 -5.27 -3.93 -10.98
N ASN A 38 -5.24 -5.18 -10.54
CA ASN A 38 -6.06 -5.66 -9.44
C ASN A 38 -5.17 -6.29 -8.37
N ALA A 39 -5.49 -6.06 -7.10
CA ALA A 39 -4.87 -6.78 -6.00
C ALA A 39 -5.88 -7.70 -5.32
N ARG A 40 -5.42 -8.90 -4.98
CA ARG A 40 -6.17 -9.88 -4.21
C ARG A 40 -5.42 -10.21 -2.93
N GLU A 41 -6.15 -10.25 -1.83
CA GLU A 41 -5.66 -10.68 -0.53
C GLU A 41 -6.33 -12.01 -0.16
N SER A 42 -5.54 -13.08 -0.03
CA SER A 42 -6.07 -14.42 0.26
C SER A 42 -7.20 -14.85 -0.70
N GLY A 43 -7.08 -14.46 -1.98
CA GLY A 43 -8.05 -14.76 -3.04
C GLY A 43 -9.24 -13.79 -3.16
N VAL A 44 -9.39 -12.84 -2.23
CA VAL A 44 -10.44 -11.82 -2.26
C VAL A 44 -9.91 -10.56 -2.95
N GLU A 45 -10.64 -10.00 -3.91
CA GLU A 45 -10.27 -8.73 -4.53
C GLU A 45 -10.38 -7.57 -3.52
N VAL A 46 -9.26 -6.91 -3.27
CA VAL A 46 -9.16 -5.79 -2.32
C VAL A 46 -8.82 -4.47 -3.01
N MET A 47 -8.31 -4.50 -4.23
CA MET A 47 -8.00 -3.28 -4.98
C MET A 47 -8.26 -3.45 -6.47
N ASN A 48 -8.78 -2.38 -7.10
CA ASN A 48 -8.75 -2.20 -8.53
C ASN A 48 -8.16 -0.83 -8.89
N LEU A 49 -7.46 -0.76 -10.01
CA LEU A 49 -6.81 0.46 -10.50
C LEU A 49 -6.79 0.47 -12.02
N ASP A 50 -7.48 1.45 -12.60
CA ASP A 50 -7.48 1.70 -14.03
C ASP A 50 -6.63 2.95 -14.33
N CYS A 51 -5.62 2.82 -15.18
CA CYS A 51 -4.71 3.88 -15.58
C CYS A 51 -4.79 4.15 -17.08
N THR A 52 -4.83 5.42 -17.45
CA THR A 52 -4.80 5.93 -18.83
C THR A 52 -3.55 6.76 -19.03
N HIS A 53 -2.80 6.46 -20.09
CA HIS A 53 -1.59 7.20 -20.47
C HIS A 53 -1.91 8.21 -21.57
N GLY A 54 -1.79 9.51 -21.27
CA GLY A 54 -1.97 10.59 -22.22
C GLY A 54 -0.77 10.74 -23.15
N GLY A 55 -1.02 11.14 -24.40
CA GLY A 55 0.03 11.35 -25.41
C GLY A 55 1.04 12.47 -25.09
N ASN A 56 0.81 13.25 -24.04
CA ASN A 56 1.69 14.30 -23.52
C ASN A 56 2.63 13.80 -22.40
N GLY A 57 2.68 12.49 -22.14
CA GLY A 57 3.47 11.88 -21.07
C GLY A 57 2.82 11.98 -19.68
N SER A 58 1.56 12.43 -19.58
CA SER A 58 0.80 12.38 -18.34
C SER A 58 0.11 11.03 -18.16
N THR A 59 -0.11 10.62 -16.91
CA THR A 59 -0.88 9.40 -16.60
C THR A 59 -1.97 9.75 -15.62
N SER A 60 -3.19 9.24 -15.82
CA SER A 60 -4.26 9.35 -14.83
C SER A 60 -4.72 7.97 -14.43
N CYS A 61 -4.84 7.73 -13.13
CA CYS A 61 -5.35 6.49 -12.59
C CYS A 61 -6.55 6.75 -11.69
N ALA A 62 -7.49 5.81 -11.66
CA ALA A 62 -8.61 5.80 -10.74
C ALA A 62 -8.86 4.38 -10.25
N GLY A 63 -9.22 4.25 -8.99
CA GLY A 63 -9.33 2.94 -8.36
C GLY A 63 -10.08 2.97 -7.06
N ASN A 64 -10.26 1.78 -6.50
CA ASN A 64 -10.82 1.59 -5.18
C ASN A 64 -9.99 0.57 -4.42
N TYR A 65 -9.93 0.77 -3.11
CA TYR A 65 -9.42 -0.20 -2.16
C TYR A 65 -10.53 -0.56 -1.17
N THR A 66 -10.70 -1.82 -0.85
CA THR A 66 -11.64 -2.31 0.16
C THR A 66 -10.85 -2.98 1.25
N ASP A 67 -10.85 -2.38 2.43
CA ASP A 67 -10.26 -3.00 3.61
C ASP A 67 -11.16 -4.14 4.11
N LYS A 68 -10.55 -5.21 4.63
CA LYS A 68 -11.22 -6.33 5.28
C LYS A 68 -12.11 -5.90 6.44
N VAL A 69 -11.84 -4.72 7.03
CA VAL A 69 -12.55 -4.16 8.19
C VAL A 69 -13.66 -3.16 7.82
N ALA A 70 -14.06 -3.11 6.53
CA ALA A 70 -15.28 -2.47 5.97
C ALA A 70 -15.17 -1.04 5.39
N ALA A 71 -14.00 -0.40 5.43
CA ALA A 71 -13.81 0.88 4.75
C ALA A 71 -13.55 0.68 3.24
N LYS A 72 -14.29 1.40 2.39
CA LYS A 72 -14.05 1.47 0.95
C LYS A 72 -13.42 2.82 0.63
N LEU A 73 -12.22 2.80 0.09
CA LEU A 73 -11.47 3.98 -0.33
C LEU A 73 -11.53 4.12 -1.84
N GLY A 74 -12.25 5.12 -2.35
CA GLY A 74 -12.14 5.51 -3.76
C GLY A 74 -11.02 6.55 -3.93
N PHE A 75 -10.19 6.42 -4.95
CA PHE A 75 -9.09 7.35 -5.19
C PHE A 75 -8.83 7.61 -6.68
N SER A 76 -8.24 8.77 -6.96
CA SER A 76 -7.78 9.16 -8.28
C SER A 76 -6.44 9.85 -8.18
N CYS A 77 -5.53 9.48 -9.08
CA CYS A 77 -4.18 10.00 -9.19
C CYS A 77 -3.95 10.58 -10.58
N VAL A 78 -3.15 11.64 -10.63
CA VAL A 78 -2.63 12.20 -11.88
C VAL A 78 -1.13 12.38 -11.73
N GLN A 79 -0.38 11.91 -12.72
CA GLN A 79 1.04 12.15 -12.87
C GLN A 79 1.28 13.16 -13.99
N ASP A 80 2.02 14.23 -13.69
CA ASP A 80 2.43 15.21 -14.68
C ASP A 80 3.65 14.73 -15.51
N LYS A 81 3.96 15.46 -16.58
CA LYS A 81 5.11 15.15 -17.46
C LYS A 81 6.49 15.22 -16.77
N LYS A 82 6.57 15.78 -15.56
CA LYS A 82 7.79 15.87 -14.76
C LYS A 82 7.89 14.69 -13.79
N GLY A 83 6.88 13.81 -13.75
CA GLY A 83 6.80 12.67 -12.85
C GLY A 83 6.21 12.99 -11.48
N ASN A 84 5.70 14.21 -11.25
CA ASN A 84 5.01 14.53 -10.00
C ASN A 84 3.63 13.89 -10.01
N THR A 85 3.26 13.23 -8.92
CA THR A 85 1.98 12.56 -8.77
C THR A 85 1.13 13.30 -7.75
N SER A 86 -0.12 13.54 -8.06
CA SER A 86 -1.10 14.06 -7.11
C SER A 86 -2.29 13.12 -7.07
N CYS A 87 -2.58 12.59 -5.88
CA CYS A 87 -3.73 11.75 -5.63
C CYS A 87 -4.70 12.42 -4.67
N ARG A 88 -5.96 12.04 -4.79
CA ARG A 88 -7.02 12.36 -3.84
C ARG A 88 -7.90 11.15 -3.69
N GLY A 89 -8.45 10.96 -2.50
CA GLY A 89 -9.41 9.90 -2.28
C GLY A 89 -10.35 10.20 -1.14
N LYS A 90 -11.38 9.37 -1.05
CA LYS A 90 -12.41 9.45 -0.02
C LYS A 90 -12.80 8.04 0.42
N SER A 91 -12.72 7.81 1.72
CA SER A 91 -13.22 6.62 2.40
C SER A 91 -14.74 6.69 2.55
N SER A 92 -15.38 5.55 2.65
CA SER A 92 -16.83 5.41 2.88
C SER A 92 -17.28 6.00 4.21
N ASP A 93 -16.38 6.14 5.19
CA ASP A 93 -16.64 6.82 6.46
C ASP A 93 -16.68 8.35 6.34
N GLY A 94 -16.33 8.90 5.18
CA GLY A 94 -16.33 10.34 4.91
C GLY A 94 -14.96 10.99 4.97
N THR A 95 -13.93 10.29 5.46
CA THR A 95 -12.54 10.76 5.50
C THR A 95 -12.02 10.94 4.09
N SER A 96 -11.39 12.08 3.81
CA SER A 96 -10.81 12.37 2.50
C SER A 96 -9.34 12.69 2.65
N PHE A 97 -8.51 12.17 1.74
CA PHE A 97 -7.09 12.44 1.72
C PHE A 97 -6.65 13.12 0.43
N VAL A 98 -5.55 13.86 0.53
CA VAL A 98 -4.75 14.34 -0.58
C VAL A 98 -3.33 13.82 -0.40
N MET A 99 -2.73 13.37 -1.49
CA MET A 99 -1.33 12.93 -1.53
C MET A 99 -0.62 13.64 -2.65
N SER A 100 0.56 14.18 -2.38
CA SER A 100 1.42 14.80 -3.39
C SER A 100 2.78 14.14 -3.33
N CYS A 101 3.20 13.53 -4.43
CA CYS A 101 4.47 12.87 -4.55
C CYS A 101 5.35 13.51 -5.61
N ASN A 102 6.65 13.53 -5.36
CA ASN A 102 7.66 13.88 -6.33
C ASN A 102 8.88 12.96 -6.17
N MET A 103 9.66 12.83 -7.24
CA MET A 103 10.97 12.16 -7.18
C MET A 103 12.05 13.23 -7.41
N PRO A 104 12.67 13.77 -6.35
CA PRO A 104 13.74 14.74 -6.50
C PRO A 104 14.90 14.12 -7.28
N LYS A 105 15.45 14.87 -8.23
CA LYS A 105 16.59 14.42 -9.05
C LYS A 105 17.86 14.09 -8.25
N SER A 106 17.91 14.49 -6.98
CA SER A 106 19.10 14.41 -6.13
C SER A 106 19.27 13.08 -5.41
N ASN A 107 18.26 12.22 -5.29
CA ASN A 107 18.35 11.05 -4.41
C ASN A 107 17.56 9.80 -4.85
N ASN A 108 16.93 9.78 -6.03
CA ASN A 108 16.10 8.66 -6.52
C ASN A 108 15.05 8.18 -5.50
N LYS A 109 14.64 9.03 -4.56
CA LYS A 109 13.61 8.71 -3.58
C LYS A 109 12.29 9.31 -4.03
N LEU A 110 11.25 8.50 -4.05
CA LEU A 110 9.89 9.00 -4.13
C LEU A 110 9.54 9.57 -2.76
N LEU A 111 9.25 10.87 -2.70
CA LEU A 111 8.76 11.53 -1.50
C LEU A 111 7.28 11.82 -1.72
N CYS A 112 6.45 11.54 -0.73
CA CYS A 112 5.02 11.82 -0.76
C CYS A 112 4.60 12.48 0.55
N ASP A 113 3.83 13.56 0.45
CA ASP A 113 3.11 14.15 1.58
C ASP A 113 1.63 13.77 1.47
N ILE A 114 1.12 13.17 2.53
CA ILE A 114 -0.27 12.71 2.67
C ILE A 114 -0.92 13.53 3.77
N LYS A 115 -2.11 14.06 3.52
CA LYS A 115 -2.92 14.78 4.49
C LYS A 115 -4.37 14.39 4.34
N ASP A 116 -5.07 14.26 5.45
CA ASP A 116 -6.50 14.02 5.44
C ASP A 116 -7.31 15.26 5.87
N ASN A 117 -8.63 15.13 5.96
CA ASN A 117 -9.54 16.17 6.43
C ASN A 117 -9.77 16.15 7.96
N GLN A 118 -9.08 15.28 8.69
CA GLN A 118 -9.10 15.19 10.15
C GLN A 118 -7.83 15.79 10.79
N ASN A 119 -6.99 16.44 9.98
CA ASN A 119 -5.68 16.99 10.34
C ASN A 119 -4.60 15.94 10.64
N GLU A 120 -4.81 14.69 10.24
CA GLU A 120 -3.76 13.68 10.21
C GLU A 120 -2.89 13.90 8.97
N SER A 121 -1.58 13.72 9.13
CA SER A 121 -0.66 13.83 8.01
C SER A 121 0.52 12.89 8.14
N MET A 122 1.07 12.48 7.00
CA MET A 122 2.19 11.57 6.94
C MET A 122 3.12 11.96 5.79
N THR A 123 4.42 11.96 6.06
CA THR A 123 5.44 12.06 5.01
C THR A 123 6.03 10.68 4.76
N LEU A 124 5.88 10.19 3.54
CA LEU A 124 6.37 8.90 3.05
C LEU A 124 7.59 9.12 2.16
N ALA A 125 8.64 8.33 2.37
CA ALA A 125 9.83 8.29 1.55
C ALA A 125 10.11 6.85 1.12
N CYS A 126 10.05 6.59 -0.18
CA CYS A 126 10.32 5.28 -0.77
C CYS A 126 11.60 5.33 -1.63
N LEU A 127 12.54 4.44 -1.34
CA LEU A 127 13.64 4.12 -2.24
C LEU A 127 13.18 2.99 -3.16
N ILE A 128 13.13 3.23 -4.46
CA ILE A 128 12.87 2.18 -5.44
C ILE A 128 14.22 1.57 -5.80
N SER A 129 14.46 0.34 -5.36
CA SER A 129 15.69 -0.39 -5.69
C SER A 129 15.78 -0.69 -7.20
N GLU A 130 16.98 -1.01 -7.70
CA GLU A 130 17.18 -1.42 -9.10
C GLU A 130 16.39 -2.68 -9.48
N SER A 131 16.07 -3.53 -8.49
CA SER A 131 15.18 -4.69 -8.65
C SER A 131 13.69 -4.32 -8.68
N GLY A 132 13.34 -3.02 -8.61
CA GLY A 132 11.96 -2.55 -8.63
C GLY A 132 11.19 -2.75 -7.33
N VAL A 133 11.85 -3.23 -6.27
CA VAL A 133 11.25 -3.45 -4.96
C VAL A 133 11.39 -2.17 -4.12
N PRO A 134 10.28 -1.56 -3.64
CA PRO A 134 10.35 -0.34 -2.85
C PRO A 134 10.68 -0.64 -1.38
N ASP A 135 11.59 0.14 -0.80
CA ASP A 135 11.81 0.26 0.65
C ASP A 135 11.28 1.62 1.09
N CYS A 136 10.18 1.62 1.84
CA CYS A 136 9.51 2.85 2.25
C CYS A 136 9.56 3.07 3.75
N SER A 137 9.69 4.33 4.14
CA SER A 137 9.55 4.78 5.53
C SER A 137 8.55 5.93 5.57
N ALA A 138 7.72 5.98 6.60
CA ALA A 138 6.76 7.06 6.79
C ALA A 138 6.85 7.61 8.22
N VAL A 139 6.55 8.90 8.36
CA VAL A 139 6.46 9.57 9.67
C VAL A 139 5.15 10.36 9.70
N ASP A 140 4.33 10.14 10.72
CA ASP A 140 3.10 10.90 10.92
C ASP A 140 3.35 12.24 11.65
N ASN A 141 2.29 13.04 11.83
CA ASN A 141 2.36 14.32 12.54
C ASN A 141 2.62 14.20 14.05
N ASP A 142 2.46 13.02 14.64
CA ASP A 142 2.79 12.74 16.04
C ASP A 142 4.24 12.26 16.20
N GLY A 143 4.95 12.04 15.10
CA GLY A 143 6.33 11.54 15.05
C GLY A 143 6.44 10.02 15.10
N THR A 144 5.32 9.30 15.03
CA THR A 144 5.31 7.85 14.88
C THR A 144 5.94 7.48 13.55
N LYS A 145 6.78 6.44 13.57
CA LYS A 145 7.49 5.95 12.39
C LYS A 145 6.90 4.63 11.94
N TYR A 146 6.76 4.49 10.64
CA TYR A 146 6.30 3.29 9.96
C TYR A 146 7.33 2.87 8.94
N GLN A 147 7.55 1.57 8.76
CA GLN A 147 8.39 1.05 7.71
C GLN A 147 7.66 0.00 6.88
N ILE A 148 7.72 0.15 5.55
CA ILE A 148 7.25 -0.86 4.61
C ILE A 148 8.49 -1.53 4.04
N LYS A 149 8.78 -2.75 4.51
CA LYS A 149 9.85 -3.57 3.98
C LYS A 149 9.26 -4.54 2.97
N CYS A 150 9.62 -4.36 1.71
CA CYS A 150 9.29 -5.31 0.67
C CYS A 150 10.50 -6.22 0.39
N ASN A 151 10.27 -7.53 0.39
CA ASN A 151 11.21 -8.54 -0.10
C ASN A 151 10.68 -9.07 -1.42
N GLY A 152 11.53 -9.17 -2.43
CA GLY A 152 11.15 -9.74 -3.72
C GLY A 152 12.30 -9.73 -4.71
N ASN A 153 12.29 -10.70 -5.60
CA ASN A 153 13.14 -10.70 -6.79
C ASN A 153 12.25 -10.22 -7.96
N PRO A 154 12.75 -9.48 -8.96
CA PRO A 154 11.92 -8.98 -10.08
C PRO A 154 11.21 -10.09 -10.86
N ASN A 155 11.72 -11.31 -10.76
CA ASN A 155 11.24 -12.51 -11.46
C ASN A 155 10.47 -13.49 -10.56
N GLU A 156 10.24 -13.14 -9.28
CA GLU A 156 9.55 -14.00 -8.31
C GLU A 156 8.48 -13.21 -7.55
N SER A 157 7.61 -13.90 -6.83
CA SER A 157 6.62 -13.30 -5.93
C SER A 157 7.31 -12.55 -4.78
N GLY A 158 7.00 -11.25 -4.62
CA GLY A 158 7.46 -10.44 -3.49
C GLY A 158 6.41 -10.30 -2.40
N SER A 159 6.85 -10.03 -1.17
CA SER A 159 6.00 -9.77 0.01
C SER A 159 6.41 -8.47 0.67
N CYS A 160 5.45 -7.63 1.04
CA CYS A 160 5.70 -6.42 1.84
C CYS A 160 5.12 -6.59 3.25
N VAL A 161 5.87 -6.16 4.25
CA VAL A 161 5.42 -6.11 5.65
C VAL A 161 5.53 -4.67 6.17
N THR A 162 4.53 -4.26 6.93
CA THR A 162 4.50 -3.00 7.67
C THR A 162 4.99 -3.25 9.09
N GLU A 163 6.03 -2.53 9.52
CA GLU A 163 6.61 -2.54 10.87
C GLU A 163 6.50 -1.18 11.55
#